data_AF-A0A9W8CDV6-F1
#
_entry.id   AF-A0A9W8CDV6-F1
#
_cell.length_a   1.000
_cell.length_b   1.000
_cell.length_c   1.000
_cell.angle_alpha   90.00
_cell.angle_beta   90.00
_cell.angle_gamma   90.00
#
_symmetry.space_group_name_H-M   'P 1'
#
loop_
_entity.id
_entity.type
_entity.pdbx_description
1 polymer ?
#
loop_
_entity_poly.entity_id
_entity_poly.type
_entity_poly.pdbx_seq_one_letter_code
_entity_poly.pdbx_strand_id
1 'polypeptide(L)'
;MAALAKDQSAAISESQEQEDTSIIITALVSKLPTRQGWSQSLVLYNNYWINPLFVQGILRLHTTFKPRHDDIILASNPKCGTTWMKALTFTITNRSRYELGSNDHPLLSRHPQELVRSMEHPLVMTMASTI
;
A
#
# COMPACT_ATOMS: atom_id res chain seq x y z
N MET A 1 26.42 -12.28 20.20
CA MET A 1 25.80 -11.34 21.16
C MET A 1 25.84 -9.88 20.69
N ALA A 2 26.94 -9.33 20.17
CA ALA A 2 26.99 -7.93 19.71
C ALA A 2 26.14 -7.62 18.45
N ALA A 3 25.97 -8.57 17.53
CA ALA A 3 25.15 -8.38 16.32
C ALA A 3 23.65 -8.26 16.61
N LEU A 4 23.15 -8.95 17.64
CA LEU A 4 21.71 -8.98 17.98
C LEU A 4 21.26 -7.69 18.69
N ALA A 5 22.11 -7.09 19.52
CA ALA A 5 21.82 -5.82 20.19
C ALA A 5 21.84 -4.62 19.22
N LYS A 6 22.68 -4.69 18.18
CA LYS A 6 22.78 -3.64 17.15
C LYS A 6 21.57 -3.65 16.21
N ASP A 7 21.06 -4.84 15.92
CA ASP A 7 19.84 -5.06 15.12
C ASP A 7 18.58 -4.57 15.85
N GLN A 8 18.48 -4.83 17.16
CA GLN A 8 17.41 -4.28 18.00
C GLN A 8 17.46 -2.76 18.11
N SER A 9 18.64 -2.16 18.25
CA SER A 9 18.77 -0.70 18.32
C SER A 9 18.35 -0.01 17.02
N ALA A 10 18.64 -0.61 15.86
CA ALA A 10 18.25 -0.09 14.55
C ALA A 10 16.73 -0.22 14.31
N ALA A 11 16.13 -1.34 14.70
CA ALA A 11 14.69 -1.55 14.61
C ALA A 11 13.89 -0.61 15.53
N ILE A 12 14.43 -0.28 16.71
CA ILE A 12 13.83 0.69 17.63
C ILE A 12 13.89 2.10 17.05
N SER A 13 15.02 2.52 16.46
CA SER A 13 15.12 3.83 15.81
C SER A 13 14.20 3.96 14.59
N GLU A 14 14.11 2.93 13.74
CA GLU A 14 13.23 2.96 12.56
C GLU A 14 11.75 3.01 12.94
N SER A 15 11.34 2.28 13.98
CA SER A 15 9.94 2.30 14.45
C SER A 15 9.54 3.64 15.07
N GLN A 16 10.45 4.31 15.79
CA GLN A 16 10.20 5.65 16.33
C GLN A 16 10.08 6.71 15.22
N GLU A 17 10.99 6.72 14.24
CA GLU A 17 10.93 7.65 13.11
C GLU A 17 9.66 7.47 12.25
N GLN A 18 9.18 6.23 12.14
CA GLN A 18 7.97 5.90 11.39
C GLN A 18 6.70 6.37 12.10
N GLU A 19 6.67 6.29 13.43
CA GLU A 19 5.59 6.83 14.28
C GLU A 19 5.55 8.36 14.21
N ASP A 20 6.70 9.03 14.36
CA ASP A 20 6.80 10.49 14.28
C ASP A 20 6.33 11.02 12.91
N THR A 21 6.71 10.33 11.84
CA THR A 21 6.27 10.66 10.48
C THR A 21 4.76 10.49 10.32
N SER A 22 4.17 9.44 10.92
CA SER A 22 2.72 9.20 10.91
C SER A 22 1.93 10.32 11.60
N ILE A 23 2.44 10.80 12.75
CA ILE A 23 1.85 11.92 13.50
C ILE A 23 1.88 13.20 12.65
N ILE A 24 3.02 13.51 12.03
CA ILE A 24 3.17 14.70 11.16
C ILE A 24 2.22 14.62 9.96
N ILE A 25 2.13 13.47 9.29
CA ILE A 25 1.22 13.26 8.15
C ILE A 25 -0.24 13.48 8.57
N THR A 26 -0.65 12.92 9.71
CA THR A 26 -2.02 13.08 10.24
C THR A 26 -2.33 14.54 10.54
N ALA A 27 -1.38 15.26 11.16
CA ALA A 27 -1.50 16.68 11.45
C ALA A 27 -1.50 17.57 10.19
N LEU A 28 -0.85 17.15 9.11
CA LEU A 28 -0.90 17.84 7.83
C LEU A 28 -2.26 17.66 7.15
N VAL A 29 -2.76 16.42 7.12
CA VAL A 29 -4.05 16.09 6.49
C VAL A 29 -5.21 16.78 7.20
N SER A 30 -5.16 16.95 8.53
CA SER A 30 -6.22 17.64 9.28
C SER A 30 -6.33 19.14 8.99
N LYS A 31 -5.28 19.76 8.45
CA LYS A 31 -5.27 21.18 8.04
C LYS A 31 -5.82 21.41 6.63
N LEU A 32 -6.07 20.35 5.87
CA LEU A 32 -6.57 20.47 4.50
C LEU A 32 -8.06 20.87 4.48
N PRO A 33 -8.49 21.65 3.48
CA PRO A 33 -9.91 21.94 3.27
C PRO A 33 -10.71 20.65 3.20
N THR A 34 -11.81 20.59 3.94
CA THR A 34 -12.65 19.40 4.07
C THR A 34 -14.04 19.67 3.51
N ARG A 35 -14.62 18.67 2.82
CA ARG A 35 -16.00 18.69 2.32
C ARG A 35 -16.71 17.40 2.70
N GLN A 36 -18.02 17.46 2.90
CA GLN A 36 -18.83 16.25 3.03
C GLN A 36 -18.76 15.42 1.74
N GLY A 37 -18.50 14.13 1.90
CA GLY A 37 -18.57 13.12 0.86
C GLY A 37 -19.83 12.27 1.01
N TRP A 38 -19.96 11.25 0.16
CA TRP A 38 -21.12 10.36 0.20
C TRP A 38 -21.19 9.52 1.47
N SER A 39 -20.05 9.03 1.95
CA SER A 39 -19.96 8.15 3.15
C SER A 39 -19.00 8.69 4.22
N GLN A 40 -17.95 9.41 3.81
CA GLN A 40 -16.95 9.98 4.70
C GLN A 40 -16.56 11.36 4.19
N SER A 41 -16.08 12.23 5.09
CA SER A 41 -15.52 13.53 4.72
C SER A 41 -14.31 13.35 3.79
N LEU A 42 -14.23 14.19 2.77
CA LEU A 42 -13.13 14.25 1.81
C LEU A 42 -12.25 15.45 2.10
N VAL A 43 -10.95 15.31 1.87
CA VAL A 43 -9.98 16.40 1.94
C VAL A 43 -9.54 16.81 0.54
N LEU A 44 -9.27 18.10 0.35
CA LEU A 44 -8.72 18.63 -0.89
C LEU A 44 -7.20 18.42 -0.90
N TYR A 45 -6.72 17.60 -1.84
CA TYR A 45 -5.29 17.37 -2.06
C TYR A 45 -4.98 17.43 -3.55
N ASN A 46 -4.04 18.29 -3.94
CA ASN A 46 -3.63 18.51 -5.33
C ASN A 46 -4.82 18.74 -6.31
N ASN A 47 -5.80 19.55 -5.91
CA ASN A 47 -7.04 19.84 -6.65
C ASN A 47 -8.03 18.67 -6.79
N TYR A 48 -7.85 17.57 -6.05
CA TYR A 48 -8.79 16.45 -6.00
C TYR A 48 -9.40 16.28 -4.61
N TRP A 49 -10.68 15.89 -4.56
CA TRP A 49 -11.36 15.50 -3.33
C TRP A 49 -11.16 14.00 -3.08
N ILE A 50 -10.37 13.67 -2.07
CA ILE A 50 -9.91 12.30 -1.82
C ILE A 50 -10.20 11.90 -0.37
N ASN A 51 -10.38 10.60 -0.11
CA ASN A 51 -10.45 10.08 1.25
C ASN A 51 -9.15 10.43 2.02
N PRO A 52 -9.23 10.94 3.26
CA PRO A 52 -8.07 11.25 4.08
C PRO A 52 -7.06 10.10 4.20
N LEU A 53 -7.53 8.85 4.28
CA LEU A 53 -6.67 7.67 4.38
C LEU A 53 -5.78 7.46 3.14
N PHE A 54 -6.28 7.78 1.95
CA PHE A 54 -5.47 7.72 0.72
C PHE A 54 -4.44 8.85 0.70
N VAL A 55 -4.78 10.05 1.17
CA VAL A 55 -3.81 11.17 1.23
C VAL A 55 -2.68 10.84 2.20
N GLN A 56 -2.99 10.27 3.37
CA GLN A 56 -1.96 9.78 4.29
C GLN A 56 -1.07 8.71 3.65
N GLY A 57 -1.68 7.77 2.92
CA GLY A 57 -0.95 6.75 2.16
C GLY A 57 0.00 7.35 1.13
N ILE A 58 -0.48 8.31 0.33
CA ILE A 58 0.31 9.02 -0.69
C ILE A 58 1.49 9.76 -0.03
N LEU A 59 1.24 10.53 1.03
CA LEU A 59 2.29 11.26 1.75
C LEU A 59 3.35 10.32 2.34
N ARG A 60 2.95 9.15 2.86
CA ARG A 60 3.87 8.12 3.34
C ARG A 60 4.66 7.47 2.22
N LEU A 61 4.05 7.25 1.05
CA LEU A 61 4.77 6.72 -0.11
C LEU A 61 5.86 7.66 -0.58
N HIS A 62 5.62 8.98 -0.55
CA HIS A 62 6.63 9.97 -0.94
C HIS A 62 7.93 9.86 -0.13
N THR A 63 7.88 9.38 1.12
CA THR A 63 9.07 9.22 1.96
C THR A 63 9.64 7.81 1.96
N THR A 64 8.80 6.78 1.76
CA THR A 64 9.20 5.37 1.92
C THR A 64 9.43 4.64 0.59
N PHE A 65 8.82 5.09 -0.51
CA PHE A 65 8.92 4.40 -1.79
C PHE A 65 10.27 4.66 -2.46
N LYS A 66 11.02 3.58 -2.69
CA LYS A 66 12.32 3.61 -3.39
C LYS A 66 12.16 2.92 -4.75
N PRO A 67 11.91 3.67 -5.84
CA PRO A 67 11.68 3.08 -7.15
C PRO A 67 12.92 2.34 -7.64
N ARG A 68 12.70 1.18 -8.25
CA ARG A 68 13.72 0.39 -8.93
C ARG A 68 13.49 0.46 -10.43
N HIS A 69 14.56 0.24 -11.19
CA HIS A 69 14.50 0.24 -12.65
C HIS A 69 13.59 -0.84 -13.25
N ASP A 70 13.31 -1.90 -12.50
CA ASP A 70 12.53 -3.08 -12.87
C ASP A 70 11.10 -3.07 -12.31
N ASP A 71 10.69 -1.98 -11.64
CA ASP A 71 9.36 -1.85 -11.07
C ASP A 71 8.30 -1.60 -12.16
N ILE A 72 7.14 -2.24 -12.00
CA ILE A 72 5.97 -2.03 -12.85
C ILE A 72 4.87 -1.38 -12.02
N ILE A 73 4.49 -0.15 -12.38
CA ILE A 73 3.41 0.59 -11.71
C ILE A 73 2.11 0.43 -12.50
N LEU A 74 1.09 -0.12 -11.85
CA LEU A 74 -0.27 -0.15 -12.38
C LEU A 74 -1.06 1.05 -11.87
N ALA A 75 -1.45 1.94 -12.77
CA ALA A 75 -2.26 3.12 -12.47
C ALA A 75 -3.66 2.98 -13.08
N SER A 76 -4.70 3.15 -12.26
CA SER A 76 -6.09 3.12 -12.70
C SER A 76 -7.00 3.84 -11.73
N ASN A 77 -8.15 4.31 -12.19
CA ASN A 77 -9.17 4.84 -11.30
C ASN A 77 -9.80 3.71 -10.46
N PRO A 78 -10.24 4.01 -9.22
CA PRO A 78 -10.93 3.03 -8.40
C PRO A 78 -12.13 2.43 -9.13
N LYS A 79 -12.36 1.12 -8.95
CA LYS A 79 -13.48 0.35 -9.51
C LYS A 79 -13.47 0.15 -11.04
N CYS A 80 -12.43 0.59 -11.75
CA CYS A 80 -12.27 0.35 -13.19
C CYS A 80 -11.60 -1.00 -13.53
N GLY A 81 -11.87 -2.05 -12.76
CA GLY A 81 -11.33 -3.40 -13.06
C GLY A 81 -9.93 -3.70 -12.53
N THR A 82 -9.49 -3.06 -11.45
CA THR A 82 -8.17 -3.30 -10.82
C THR A 82 -7.90 -4.78 -10.53
N THR A 83 -8.92 -5.56 -10.16
CA THR A 83 -8.74 -6.99 -9.85
C THR A 83 -8.32 -7.78 -11.09
N TRP A 84 -9.00 -7.56 -12.22
CA TRP A 84 -8.64 -8.17 -13.49
C TRP A 84 -7.27 -7.69 -13.97
N MET A 85 -6.99 -6.38 -13.87
CA MET A 85 -5.69 -5.82 -14.26
C MET A 85 -4.53 -6.41 -13.44
N LYS A 86 -4.70 -6.53 -12.11
CA LYS A 86 -3.70 -7.14 -11.21
C LYS A 86 -3.49 -8.62 -11.52
N ALA A 87 -4.57 -9.37 -11.76
CA ALA A 87 -4.47 -10.78 -12.14
C ALA A 87 -3.70 -10.96 -13.45
N LEU A 88 -4.08 -10.24 -14.51
CA LEU A 88 -3.43 -10.31 -15.81
C LEU A 88 -1.95 -9.92 -15.73
N THR A 89 -1.65 -8.81 -15.05
CA THR A 89 -0.26 -8.36 -14.88
C THR A 89 0.56 -9.42 -14.14
N PHE A 90 0.05 -9.94 -13.03
CA PHE A 90 0.72 -10.97 -12.24
C PHE A 90 1.01 -12.23 -13.08
N THR A 91 0.04 -12.70 -13.87
CA THR A 91 0.22 -13.84 -14.76
C THR A 91 1.30 -13.57 -15.81
N ILE A 92 1.25 -12.41 -16.46
CA ILE A 92 2.21 -12.06 -17.52
C ILE A 92 3.64 -11.98 -16.97
N THR A 93 3.84 -11.36 -15.81
CA THR A 93 5.17 -11.18 -15.20
C THR A 93 5.73 -12.48 -14.61
N ASN A 94 4.88 -13.41 -14.18
CA ASN A 94 5.29 -14.66 -13.55
C ASN A 94 5.09 -15.91 -14.41
N ARG A 95 4.78 -15.77 -15.71
CA ARG A 95 4.53 -16.88 -16.65
C ARG A 95 5.68 -17.89 -16.78
N SER A 96 6.92 -17.49 -16.47
CA SER A 96 8.08 -18.40 -16.45
C SER A 96 8.22 -19.19 -15.15
N ARG A 97 7.53 -18.76 -14.08
CA ARG A 97 7.53 -19.40 -12.76
C ARG A 97 6.31 -20.28 -12.55
N TYR A 98 5.16 -19.88 -13.11
CA TYR A 98 3.90 -20.60 -13.02
C TYR A 98 3.38 -20.87 -14.43
N GLU A 99 3.27 -22.16 -14.78
CA GLU A 99 2.73 -22.57 -16.07
C GLU A 99 1.26 -22.16 -16.20
N LEU A 100 0.89 -21.69 -17.40
CA LEU A 100 -0.48 -21.32 -17.71
C LEU A 100 -1.38 -22.56 -17.65
N GLY A 101 -2.42 -22.51 -16.82
CA GLY A 101 -3.35 -23.62 -16.65
C GLY A 101 -2.90 -24.67 -15.63
N SER A 102 -1.76 -24.48 -14.96
CA SER A 102 -1.39 -25.33 -13.81
C SER A 102 -2.34 -25.12 -12.63
N ASN A 103 -2.69 -26.21 -11.94
CA ASN A 103 -3.53 -26.19 -10.74
C ASN A 103 -2.84 -25.50 -9.55
N ASP A 104 -1.51 -25.32 -9.60
CA ASP A 104 -0.73 -24.70 -8.53
C ASP A 104 -0.54 -23.19 -8.74
N HIS A 105 -1.23 -22.59 -9.72
CA HIS A 105 -1.09 -21.16 -10.01
C HIS A 105 -1.61 -20.31 -8.83
N PRO A 106 -0.84 -19.34 -8.30
CA PRO A 106 -1.23 -18.59 -7.09
C PRO A 106 -2.58 -17.85 -7.17
N LEU A 107 -3.01 -17.46 -8.37
CA LEU A 107 -4.33 -16.85 -8.59
C LEU A 107 -5.51 -17.80 -8.31
N LEU A 108 -5.29 -19.11 -8.23
CA LEU A 108 -6.34 -20.08 -7.91
C LEU A 108 -6.58 -20.20 -6.40
N SER A 109 -5.57 -19.86 -5.59
CA SER A 109 -5.62 -19.96 -4.13
C SER A 109 -5.63 -18.61 -3.41
N ARG A 110 -5.25 -17.51 -4.09
CA ARG A 110 -5.13 -16.17 -3.48
C ARG A 110 -5.78 -15.09 -4.33
N HIS A 111 -6.34 -14.08 -3.66
CA HIS A 111 -6.96 -12.97 -4.36
C HIS A 111 -5.89 -12.06 -5.04
N PRO A 112 -6.12 -11.54 -6.26
CA PRO A 112 -5.13 -10.71 -6.97
C PRO A 112 -4.64 -9.47 -6.21
N GLN A 113 -5.47 -8.93 -5.31
CA GLN A 113 -5.12 -7.79 -4.45
C GLN A 113 -4.03 -8.13 -3.41
N GLU A 114 -3.89 -9.41 -3.04
CA GLU A 114 -2.82 -9.88 -2.17
C GLU A 114 -1.52 -10.10 -2.93
N LEU A 115 -1.62 -10.56 -4.18
CA LEU A 115 -0.47 -10.85 -5.04
C LEU A 115 0.16 -9.57 -5.60
N VAL A 116 -0.65 -8.55 -5.86
CA VAL A 116 -0.20 -7.23 -6.32
C VAL A 116 -0.73 -6.18 -5.35
N ARG A 117 0.13 -5.75 -4.42
CA ARG A 117 -0.25 -4.77 -3.39
C ARG A 117 -0.46 -3.39 -4.00
N SER A 118 -1.50 -2.70 -3.51
CA SER A 118 -1.69 -1.28 -3.78
C SER A 118 -0.76 -0.46 -2.88
N MET A 119 -0.22 0.64 -3.42
CA MET A 119 0.74 1.48 -2.70
C MET A 119 0.03 2.42 -1.71
N GLU A 120 -1.14 2.93 -2.13
CA GLU A 120 -1.90 3.97 -1.46
C GLU A 120 -2.66 3.48 -0.23
N HIS A 121 -2.86 2.17 -0.10
CA HIS A 121 -3.52 1.60 1.06
C HIS A 121 -2.51 1.48 2.21
N PRO A 122 -2.82 2.05 3.40
CA PRO A 122 -2.11 1.70 4.62
C PRO A 122 -2.02 0.19 4.76
N LEU A 123 -0.86 -0.32 5.15
CA LEU A 123 -0.77 -1.65 5.74
C LEU A 123 -1.59 -1.59 7.02
N VAL A 124 -2.91 -1.74 6.91
CA VAL A 124 -3.69 -2.21 8.04
C VAL A 124 -3.16 -3.62 8.23
N MET A 125 -2.19 -3.75 9.12
CA MET A 125 -1.83 -5.01 9.73
C MET A 125 -3.16 -5.62 10.17
N THR A 126 -3.63 -6.61 9.43
CA THR A 126 -4.81 -7.39 9.79
C THR A 126 -4.48 -8.11 11.10
N MET A 127 -4.56 -7.41 12.22
CA MET A 127 -4.77 -7.99 13.54
C MET A 127 -6.27 -8.28 13.66
N ALA A 128 -6.76 -9.14 12.78
CA ALA A 128 -8.11 -9.68 12.82
C ALA A 128 -8.09 -11.05 12.14
N SER A 129 -7.51 -12.02 12.84
CA SER A 129 -7.98 -13.41 12.92
C SER A 129 -6.93 -14.26 13.66
N THR A 130 -7.04 -14.29 14.98
CA THR A 130 -6.72 -15.49 15.75
C THR A 130 -7.96 -15.78 16.60
N ILE A 131 -8.67 -16.84 16.21
CA ILE A 131 -9.47 -17.65 17.11
C ILE A 131 -8.50 -18.39 18.03
#